data_AF-A0A453Q9N7-F1
#
_entry.id   AF-A0A453Q9N7-F1
#
_cell.length_a   1.000
_cell.length_b   1.000
_cell.length_c   1.000
_cell.angle_alpha   90.00
_cell.angle_beta   90.00
_cell.angle_gamma   90.00
#
_symmetry.space_group_name_H-M   'P 1'
#
loop_
_entity.id
_entity.type
_entity.pdbx_description
1 polymer ?
#
loop_
_entity_poly.entity_id
_entity_poly.type
_entity_poly.pdbx_seq_one_letter_code
_entity_poly.pdbx_strand_id
1 'polypeptide(L)'
;NIKLKRYKTYFKGWGSDKYGHDKKRKEDLRMELAMLEELEEEHMLPPDLYSRKVDVNAELYELLVNEEIFWLQQSHERWLLKGDLNTDYYHKIANGRKRKNTIQSLKAGETVIEGTNNLIAHATEFYKELFGPAPGNQIHLDS
;
A
#
# COMPACT_ATOMS: atom_id res chain seq x y z
N ASN A 1 30.34 -9.02 12.54
CA ASN A 1 29.38 -8.43 11.57
C ASN A 1 30.02 -7.54 10.48
N ILE A 2 31.33 -7.67 10.21
CA ILE A 2 32.07 -6.85 9.22
C ILE A 2 31.80 -7.30 7.77
N LYS A 3 31.65 -8.62 7.55
CA LYS A 3 31.33 -9.20 6.24
C LYS A 3 30.02 -8.65 5.66
N LEU A 4 28.95 -8.63 6.46
CA LEU A 4 27.63 -8.14 6.04
C LEU A 4 27.64 -6.65 5.67
N LYS A 5 28.41 -5.82 6.41
CA LYS A 5 28.61 -4.40 6.05
C LYS A 5 29.30 -4.26 4.69
N ARG A 6 30.34 -5.06 4.40
CA ARG A 6 31.07 -5.05 3.13
C ARG A 6 30.17 -5.44 1.95
N TYR A 7 29.37 -6.50 2.09
CA TYR A 7 28.40 -6.90 1.07
C TYR A 7 27.35 -5.83 0.83
N LYS A 8 26.81 -5.20 1.90
CA LYS A 8 25.84 -4.12 1.78
C LYS A 8 26.36 -2.93 0.98
N THR A 9 27.64 -2.58 1.10
CA THR A 9 28.24 -1.50 0.29
C THR A 9 28.33 -1.88 -1.18
N TYR A 10 28.66 -3.14 -1.49
CA TYR A 10 28.73 -3.64 -2.86
C TYR A 10 27.36 -3.67 -3.56
N PHE A 11 26.31 -4.08 -2.84
CA PHE A 11 24.95 -4.15 -3.37
C PHE A 11 24.18 -2.82 -3.38
N LYS A 12 24.67 -1.80 -2.67
CA LYS A 12 24.02 -0.47 -2.60
C LYS A 12 23.97 0.26 -3.95
N GLY A 13 24.89 -0.03 -4.87
CA GLY A 13 24.89 0.54 -6.22
C GLY A 13 24.23 -0.37 -7.27
N TRP A 14 24.39 -1.68 -7.14
CA TRP A 14 23.93 -2.65 -8.14
C TRP A 14 22.43 -2.58 -8.44
N GLY A 15 21.60 -2.45 -7.40
CA GLY A 15 20.15 -2.34 -7.59
C GLY A 15 19.72 -1.03 -8.27
N SER A 16 20.41 0.07 -8.00
CA SER A 16 20.11 1.38 -8.60
C SER A 16 20.57 1.44 -10.06
N ASP A 17 21.70 0.80 -10.37
CA ASP A 17 22.28 0.73 -11.70
C ASP A 17 21.40 -0.11 -12.64
N LYS A 18 21.06 -1.34 -12.22
CA LYS A 18 20.16 -2.21 -12.99
C LYS A 18 18.77 -1.59 -13.19
N TYR A 19 18.15 -1.07 -12.13
CA TYR A 19 16.81 -0.48 -12.23
C TYR A 19 16.80 0.78 -13.11
N GLY A 20 17.87 1.60 -13.04
CA GLY A 20 18.04 2.75 -13.91
C GLY A 20 18.15 2.35 -15.38
N HIS A 21 18.96 1.32 -15.67
CA HIS A 21 19.11 0.77 -17.01
C HIS A 21 17.81 0.18 -17.56
N ASP A 22 17.12 -0.67 -16.79
CA ASP A 22 15.86 -1.30 -17.20
C ASP A 22 14.76 -0.25 -17.44
N LYS A 23 14.70 0.80 -16.59
CA LYS A 23 13.76 1.91 -16.76
C LYS A 23 14.04 2.70 -18.03
N LYS A 24 15.31 3.03 -18.29
CA LYS A 24 15.70 3.74 -19.51
C LYS A 24 15.40 2.89 -20.75
N ARG A 25 15.77 1.62 -20.74
CA ARG A 25 15.55 0.71 -21.87
C ARG A 25 14.07 0.57 -22.20
N LYS A 26 13.21 0.45 -21.19
CA LYS A 26 11.75 0.40 -21.35
C LYS A 26 11.19 1.67 -21.98
N GLU A 27 11.73 2.84 -21.63
CA GLU A 27 11.34 4.11 -22.26
C GLU A 27 11.77 4.16 -23.73
N ASP A 28 13.01 3.79 -24.02
CA ASP A 28 13.55 3.74 -25.38
C ASP A 28 12.70 2.79 -26.27
N LEU A 29 12.32 1.61 -25.76
CA LEU A 29 11.47 0.65 -26.48
C LEU A 29 10.04 1.18 -26.71
N ARG A 30 9.48 1.94 -25.76
CA ARG A 30 8.15 2.56 -25.93
C ARG A 30 8.17 3.65 -26.99
N MET A 31 9.22 4.47 -27.00
CA MET A 31 9.41 5.48 -28.04
C MET A 31 9.55 4.83 -29.41
N GLU A 32 10.37 3.78 -29.52
CA GLU A 32 10.55 3.04 -30.77
C GLU A 32 9.24 2.39 -31.25
N LEU A 33 8.49 1.76 -30.35
CA LEU A 33 7.19 1.17 -30.67
C LEU A 33 6.20 2.23 -31.17
N ALA A 34 6.11 3.37 -30.49
CA ALA A 34 5.23 4.47 -30.89
C ALA A 34 5.57 4.99 -32.30
N MET A 35 6.87 5.13 -32.62
CA MET A 35 7.31 5.53 -33.96
C MET A 35 6.92 4.49 -35.03
N LEU A 36 7.05 3.20 -34.73
CA LEU A 36 6.68 2.13 -35.66
C LEU A 36 5.15 2.06 -35.87
N GLU A 37 4.37 2.33 -34.83
CA GLU A 37 2.91 2.39 -34.89
C GLU A 37 2.43 3.61 -35.69
N GLU A 38 3.03 4.78 -35.48
CA GLU A 38 2.73 5.98 -36.27
C GLU A 38 3.03 5.77 -37.77
N LEU A 39 4.15 5.11 -38.08
CA LEU A 39 4.49 4.77 -39.47
C LEU A 39 3.48 3.78 -40.08
N GLU A 40 2.96 2.85 -39.28
CA GLU A 40 1.96 1.86 -39.70
C GLU A 40 0.58 2.48 -39.98
N GLU A 41 0.24 3.57 -39.28
CA GLU A 41 -1.00 4.33 -39.52
C GLU A 41 -0.98 5.03 -40.88
N GLU A 42 0.18 5.54 -41.31
CA GLU A 42 0.32 6.19 -42.61
C GLU A 42 0.40 5.16 -43.75
N HIS A 43 1.20 4.10 -43.58
CA HIS A 43 1.52 3.13 -44.62
C HIS A 43 1.77 1.71 -44.06
N MET A 44 1.58 0.66 -44.86
CA MET A 44 1.97 -0.69 -44.43
C MET A 44 3.46 -0.77 -44.11
N LEU A 45 3.79 -1.33 -42.94
CA LEU A 45 5.17 -1.56 -42.54
C LEU A 45 5.88 -2.55 -43.48
N PRO A 46 7.08 -2.21 -43.97
CA PRO A 46 7.96 -3.18 -44.61
C PRO A 46 8.25 -4.38 -43.70
N PRO A 47 8.52 -5.57 -44.26
CA PRO A 47 8.75 -6.79 -43.47
C PRO A 47 9.82 -6.65 -42.37
N ASP A 48 10.90 -5.91 -42.64
CA ASP A 48 11.99 -5.70 -41.68
C ASP A 48 11.53 -4.85 -40.47
N LEU A 49 10.75 -3.80 -40.72
CA LEU A 49 10.22 -2.94 -39.65
C LEU A 49 9.12 -3.64 -38.86
N TYR A 50 8.31 -4.48 -39.53
CA TYR A 50 7.36 -5.34 -38.85
C TYR A 50 8.06 -6.34 -37.94
N SER A 51 9.12 -7.01 -38.42
CA SER A 51 9.95 -7.90 -37.59
C SER A 51 10.52 -7.14 -36.38
N ARG A 52 11.01 -5.91 -36.60
CA ARG A 52 11.52 -5.08 -35.51
C ARG A 52 10.43 -4.73 -34.49
N LYS A 53 9.21 -4.43 -34.93
CA LYS A 53 8.05 -4.19 -34.06
C LYS A 53 7.74 -5.40 -33.19
N VAL A 54 7.82 -6.62 -33.75
CA VAL A 54 7.64 -7.87 -32.98
C VAL A 54 8.73 -8.01 -31.92
N ASP A 55 10.00 -7.78 -32.27
CA ASP A 55 11.12 -7.86 -31.33
C ASP A 55 11.00 -6.85 -30.19
N VAL A 56 10.63 -5.60 -30.51
CA VAL A 56 10.42 -4.53 -29.52
C VAL A 56 9.30 -4.91 -28.55
N ASN A 57 8.19 -5.45 -29.05
CA ASN A 57 7.08 -5.92 -28.21
C ASN A 57 7.50 -7.08 -27.29
N ALA A 58 8.26 -8.05 -27.82
CA ALA A 58 8.75 -9.17 -27.03
C ALA A 58 9.70 -8.70 -25.91
N GLU A 59 10.63 -7.80 -26.21
CA GLU A 59 11.56 -7.25 -25.22
C GLU A 59 10.83 -6.41 -24.16
N LEU A 60 9.86 -5.60 -24.57
CA LEU A 60 9.04 -4.81 -23.64
C LEU A 60 8.22 -5.72 -22.71
N TYR A 61 7.64 -6.80 -23.24
CA TYR A 61 6.89 -7.77 -22.46
C TYR A 61 7.78 -8.43 -21.39
N GLU A 62 8.97 -8.89 -21.76
CA GLU A 62 9.94 -9.48 -20.82
C GLU A 62 10.32 -8.51 -19.70
N LEU A 63 10.57 -7.23 -20.02
CA LEU A 63 10.87 -6.21 -19.01
C LEU A 63 9.70 -6.00 -18.04
N LEU A 64 8.46 -6.02 -18.53
CA LEU A 64 7.26 -5.87 -17.70
C LEU A 64 7.03 -7.08 -16.79
N VAL A 65 7.22 -8.30 -17.30
CA VAL A 65 7.12 -9.54 -16.50
C VAL A 65 8.15 -9.54 -15.37
N ASN A 66 9.39 -9.15 -15.67
CA ASN A 66 10.45 -9.06 -14.66
C ASN A 66 10.14 -8.01 -13.58
N GLU A 67 9.56 -6.88 -13.98
CA GLU A 67 9.10 -5.84 -13.06
C GLU A 67 7.93 -6.34 -12.19
N GLU A 68 6.96 -7.04 -12.77
CA GLU A 68 5.85 -7.65 -12.03
C GLU A 68 6.35 -8.66 -10.99
N ILE A 69 7.26 -9.55 -11.36
CA ILE A 69 7.87 -10.52 -10.44
C ILE A 69 8.62 -9.79 -9.31
N PHE A 70 9.36 -8.72 -9.65
CA PHE A 70 10.05 -7.91 -8.65
C PHE A 70 9.07 -7.29 -7.65
N TRP A 71 7.99 -6.67 -8.13
CA TRP A 71 6.98 -6.07 -7.25
C TRP A 71 6.24 -7.12 -6.42
N LEU A 72 5.97 -8.30 -6.98
CA LEU A 72 5.38 -9.42 -6.24
C LEU A 72 6.28 -9.90 -5.10
N GLN A 73 7.59 -9.98 -5.34
CA GLN A 73 8.56 -10.34 -4.30
C GLN A 73 8.65 -9.25 -3.22
N GLN A 74 8.63 -7.99 -3.63
CA GLN A 74 8.87 -6.85 -2.75
C GLN A 74 7.65 -6.42 -1.94
N SER A 75 6.43 -6.60 -2.46
CA SER A 75 5.19 -6.17 -1.81
C SER A 75 4.90 -6.96 -0.51
N HIS A 76 5.54 -8.12 -0.30
CA HIS A 76 5.14 -9.10 0.72
C HIS A 76 3.64 -9.46 0.65
N GLU A 77 2.95 -9.10 -0.45
CA GLU A 77 1.51 -9.16 -0.54
C GLU A 77 1.06 -10.54 -1.03
N ARG A 78 0.51 -11.31 -0.10
CA ARG A 78 -0.41 -12.41 -0.41
C ARG A 78 -1.79 -11.92 -0.90
N TRP A 79 -1.97 -10.60 -1.02
CA TRP A 79 -3.25 -9.96 -1.30
C TRP A 79 -3.71 -10.18 -2.74
N LEU A 80 -2.82 -9.95 -3.71
CA LEU A 80 -3.11 -10.07 -5.14
C LEU A 80 -3.63 -11.45 -5.55
N LEU A 81 -3.19 -12.52 -4.87
CA LEU A 81 -3.57 -13.89 -5.23
C LEU A 81 -5.02 -14.28 -4.83
N LYS A 82 -5.69 -13.48 -3.98
CA LYS A 82 -7.05 -13.79 -3.49
C LYS A 82 -8.11 -12.71 -3.80
N GLY A 83 -7.70 -11.54 -4.29
CA GLY A 83 -8.62 -10.42 -4.52
C GLY A 83 -9.48 -10.07 -3.29
N ASP A 84 -10.72 -9.64 -3.51
CA ASP A 84 -11.70 -9.28 -2.45
C ASP A 84 -12.12 -10.46 -1.55
N LEU A 85 -11.81 -11.71 -1.93
CA LEU A 85 -12.10 -12.90 -1.14
C LEU A 85 -11.09 -13.14 -0.02
N ASN A 86 -10.08 -12.28 0.14
CA ASN A 86 -9.09 -12.40 1.21
C ASN A 86 -9.60 -11.88 2.58
N THR A 87 -10.81 -12.28 2.96
CA THR A 87 -11.46 -11.89 4.21
C THR A 87 -10.58 -12.18 5.42
N ASP A 88 -9.89 -13.33 5.45
CA ASP A 88 -8.98 -13.72 6.53
C ASP A 88 -7.83 -12.71 6.75
N TYR A 89 -7.25 -12.16 5.68
CA TYR A 89 -6.21 -11.14 5.78
C TYR A 89 -6.74 -9.83 6.38
N TYR A 90 -7.87 -9.34 5.89
CA TYR A 90 -8.50 -8.13 6.41
C TYR A 90 -8.99 -8.31 7.85
N HIS A 91 -9.52 -9.49 8.18
CA HIS A 91 -9.87 -9.85 9.54
C HIS A 91 -8.63 -9.87 10.45
N LYS A 92 -7.47 -10.37 9.99
CA LYS A 92 -6.21 -10.32 10.76
C LYS A 92 -5.74 -8.89 11.01
N ILE A 93 -5.79 -8.02 10.01
CA ILE A 93 -5.46 -6.60 10.17
C ILE A 93 -6.43 -5.92 11.13
N ALA A 94 -7.74 -6.09 10.93
CA ALA A 94 -8.77 -5.51 11.77
C ALA A 94 -8.64 -6.00 13.22
N ASN A 95 -8.40 -7.29 13.43
CA ASN A 95 -8.15 -7.87 14.75
C ASN A 95 -6.85 -7.34 15.37
N GLY A 96 -5.80 -7.14 14.57
CA GLY A 96 -4.56 -6.52 15.01
C GLY A 96 -4.78 -5.09 15.50
N ARG A 97 -5.50 -4.28 14.72
CA ARG A 97 -5.91 -2.92 15.09
C ARG A 97 -6.79 -2.93 16.34
N LYS A 98 -7.78 -3.83 16.42
CA LYS A 98 -8.64 -4.02 17.59
C LYS A 98 -7.80 -4.31 18.82
N ARG A 99 -6.89 -5.29 18.79
CA ARG A 99 -6.01 -5.60 19.94
C ARG A 99 -5.17 -4.42 20.37
N LYS A 100 -4.57 -3.68 19.43
CA LYS A 100 -3.74 -2.51 19.73
C LYS A 100 -4.53 -1.35 20.34
N ASN A 101 -5.76 -1.13 19.85
CA ASN A 101 -6.58 0.03 20.23
C ASN A 101 -7.59 -0.29 21.35
N THR A 102 -7.66 -1.53 21.81
CA THR A 102 -8.53 -1.90 22.95
C THR A 102 -7.91 -1.35 24.22
N ILE A 103 -8.61 -0.41 24.85
CA ILE A 103 -8.25 0.11 26.18
C ILE A 103 -8.62 -0.96 27.20
N GLN A 104 -7.64 -1.58 27.85
CA GLN A 104 -7.87 -2.59 28.88
C GLN A 104 -8.10 -1.97 30.26
N SER A 105 -7.40 -0.87 30.54
CA SER A 105 -7.54 -0.08 31.75
C SER A 105 -7.28 1.40 31.46
N LEU A 106 -7.85 2.24 32.29
CA LEU A 106 -7.72 3.70 32.20
C LEU A 106 -7.41 4.24 33.59
N LYS A 107 -6.37 5.07 33.70
CA LYS A 107 -6.03 5.75 34.96
C LYS A 107 -6.73 7.10 35.01
N ALA A 108 -7.63 7.29 35.97
CA ALA A 108 -8.33 8.53 36.25
C ALA A 108 -7.88 9.08 37.61
N GLY A 109 -6.93 10.04 37.58
CA GLY A 109 -6.28 10.54 38.79
C GLY A 109 -5.48 9.44 39.50
N GLU A 110 -5.84 9.13 40.75
CA GLU A 110 -5.24 8.06 41.55
C GLU A 110 -5.93 6.70 41.36
N THR A 111 -7.09 6.66 40.70
CA THR A 111 -7.86 5.43 40.49
C THR A 111 -7.51 4.78 39.16
N VAL A 112 -7.44 3.45 39.14
CA VAL A 112 -7.30 2.64 37.92
C VAL A 112 -8.64 1.96 37.66
N ILE A 113 -9.21 2.25 36.49
CA ILE A 113 -10.49 1.72 36.05
C ILE A 113 -10.20 0.57 35.10
N GLU A 114 -10.67 -0.62 35.48
CA GLU A 114 -10.49 -1.85 34.72
C GLU A 114 -11.84 -2.48 34.40
N GLY A 115 -11.89 -3.20 33.28
CA GLY A 115 -13.10 -3.88 32.82
C GLY A 115 -13.96 -3.01 31.90
N THR A 116 -14.45 -3.62 30.83
CA THR A 116 -15.15 -2.93 29.73
C THR A 116 -16.37 -2.13 30.21
N ASN A 117 -17.18 -2.70 31.12
CA ASN A 117 -18.38 -2.01 31.62
C ASN A 117 -18.03 -0.76 32.43
N ASN A 118 -16.99 -0.83 33.26
CA ASN A 118 -16.54 0.28 34.10
C ASN A 118 -15.93 1.40 33.24
N LEU A 119 -15.15 1.03 32.22
CA LEU A 119 -14.60 1.97 31.23
C LEU A 119 -15.72 2.71 30.49
N ILE A 120 -16.76 2.00 30.05
CA ILE A 120 -17.91 2.59 29.36
C ILE A 120 -18.67 3.53 30.32
N ALA A 121 -18.95 3.09 31.55
CA ALA A 121 -19.65 3.89 32.54
C ALA A 121 -18.90 5.19 32.84
N HIS A 122 -17.60 5.10 33.12
CA HIS A 122 -16.77 6.26 33.41
C HIS A 122 -16.65 7.21 32.23
N ALA A 123 -16.43 6.71 31.01
CA ALA A 123 -16.39 7.56 29.82
C ALA A 123 -17.74 8.27 29.60
N THR A 124 -18.85 7.58 29.83
CA THR A 124 -20.19 8.15 29.70
C THR A 124 -20.44 9.24 30.72
N GLU A 125 -20.09 9.03 31.98
CA GLU A 125 -20.23 10.00 33.07
C GLU A 125 -19.34 11.23 32.82
N PHE A 126 -18.06 11.01 32.51
CA PHE A 126 -17.12 12.08 32.20
C PHE A 126 -17.63 13.00 31.09
N TYR A 127 -18.13 12.44 29.98
CA TYR A 127 -18.65 13.27 28.89
C TYR A 127 -20.03 13.86 29.17
N LYS A 128 -20.86 13.22 30.01
CA LYS A 128 -22.10 13.83 30.53
C LYS A 128 -21.81 15.03 31.41
N GLU A 129 -20.74 15.03 32.20
CA GLU A 129 -20.33 16.20 32.97
C GLU A 129 -19.71 17.27 32.08
N LEU A 130 -18.82 16.87 31.16
CA LEU A 130 -18.11 17.79 30.27
C LEU A 130 -19.05 18.53 29.31
N PHE A 131 -20.08 17.85 28.80
CA PHE A 131 -21.02 18.40 27.81
C PHE A 131 -22.47 18.46 28.31
N GLY A 132 -22.71 18.15 29.58
CA GLY A 132 -24.03 18.19 30.18
C GLY A 132 -24.62 19.60 30.21
N PRO A 133 -25.93 19.72 30.46
CA PRO A 133 -26.58 21.02 30.56
C PRO A 133 -25.90 21.85 31.64
N ALA A 134 -25.50 23.08 31.30
CA ALA A 134 -24.96 24.02 32.27
C ALA A 134 -25.97 24.21 33.42
N PRO A 135 -25.52 24.36 34.68
CA PRO A 135 -26.41 24.66 35.79
C PRO A 135 -27.20 25.93 35.47
N GLY A 136 -28.51 25.77 35.19
CA GLY A 136 -29.41 26.87 34.79
C GLY A 136 -30.24 26.62 33.52
N ASN A 137 -29.88 25.64 32.67
CA ASN A 137 -30.67 25.35 31.46
C ASN A 137 -31.75 24.30 31.73
N GLN A 138 -32.81 24.68 32.45
CA GLN A 138 -34.08 23.94 32.46
C GLN A 138 -34.88 24.32 31.22
N ILE A 139 -34.58 23.71 30.08
CA ILE A 139 -35.47 23.79 28.93
C ILE A 139 -36.59 22.77 29.19
N HIS A 140 -37.69 23.25 29.77
CA HIS A 140 -38.94 22.52 29.81
C HIS A 140 -39.63 22.71 28.46
N LEU A 141 -39.71 21.65 27.65
CA LEU A 141 -40.55 21.64 26.47
C LEU A 141 -41.96 21.27 26.94
N ASP A 142 -42.83 22.28 27.03
CA ASP A 142 -44.24 22.06 27.29
C ASP A 142 -44.86 21.23 26.14
N SER A 143 -45.64 20.22 26.54
CA SER A 143 -46.31 19.28 25.65
C SER A 143 -47.48 19.90 24.90
#